data_AF-A0ABC9YL51-F1
#
_entry.id   AF-A0ABC9YL51-F1
#
_cell.length_a   1.000
_cell.length_b   1.000
_cell.length_c   1.000
_cell.angle_alpha   90.00
_cell.angle_beta   90.00
_cell.angle_gamma   90.00
#
_symmetry.space_group_name_H-M   'P 1'
#
loop_
_entity.id
_entity.type
_entity.pdbx_description
1 polymer ?
#
loop_
_entity_poly.entity_id
_entity_poly.type
_entity_poly.pdbx_seq_one_letter_code
_entity_poly.pdbx_strand_id
1 'polypeptide(L)'
;MPIATTTVHRQQYHTNRDSLIPIHKLIHQLEGQGVISRTHSPFNSPIWPVRKSNGEWRLTVDYRGLNEVTPPMSAAVPDMLEVQYELESKAAKWYATTDIANAFFSIPLAAECRPQFAFTWRGVQYTWNRLPQGWKHSPTICHGLIQTALEKGEAPEHLQYIDDIIVWGNSAEEVSEKGKNIVHILLQAGFAIK
;
A
#
# COMPACT_ATOMS: atom_id res chain seq x y z
N MET A 1 -8.27 -11.19 -6.67
CA MET A 1 -6.88 -11.25 -6.15
C MET A 1 -6.45 -12.71 -6.07
N PRO A 2 -5.16 -13.04 -6.30
CA PRO A 2 -4.67 -14.40 -6.09
C PRO A 2 -4.82 -14.85 -4.64
N ILE A 3 -5.23 -16.11 -4.46
CA ILE A 3 -5.28 -16.79 -3.16
C ILE A 3 -4.08 -17.72 -3.06
N ALA A 4 -3.45 -17.78 -1.89
CA ALA A 4 -2.35 -18.71 -1.62
C ALA A 4 -2.74 -20.17 -1.92
N THR A 5 -1.85 -20.90 -2.60
CA THR A 5 -2.08 -22.32 -2.96
C THR A 5 -1.91 -23.27 -1.79
N THR A 6 -1.27 -22.83 -0.70
CA THR A 6 -1.05 -23.63 0.50
C THR A 6 -1.12 -22.72 1.73
N THR A 7 -1.54 -23.29 2.86
CA THR A 7 -1.58 -22.59 4.14
C THR A 7 -0.18 -22.29 4.64
N VAL A 8 0.07 -21.03 5.02
CA VAL A 8 1.33 -20.61 5.66
C VAL A 8 1.03 -20.28 7.12
N HIS A 9 1.61 -21.04 8.03
CA HIS A 9 1.47 -20.81 9.46
C HIS A 9 2.85 -20.73 10.14
N ARG A 10 3.32 -19.50 10.35
CA ARG A 10 4.60 -19.19 11.02
C ARG A 10 4.33 -18.60 12.40
N GLN A 11 5.09 -19.06 13.40
CA GLN A 11 5.00 -18.56 14.78
C GLN A 11 5.52 -17.12 14.89
N GLN A 12 4.96 -16.36 15.84
CA GLN A 12 5.39 -14.98 16.10
C GLN A 12 6.84 -14.94 16.61
N TYR A 13 7.67 -14.09 16.01
CA TYR A 13 9.03 -13.82 16.48
C TYR A 13 9.05 -13.13 17.84
N HIS A 14 10.16 -13.29 18.56
CA HIS A 14 10.44 -12.46 19.73
C HIS A 14 10.48 -10.99 19.31
N THR A 15 9.66 -10.17 19.96
CA THR A 15 9.51 -8.76 19.61
C THR A 15 10.38 -7.89 20.50
N ASN A 16 11.02 -6.87 19.93
CA ASN A 16 11.81 -5.90 20.70
C ASN A 16 10.93 -5.24 21.79
N ARG A 17 11.43 -5.16 23.03
CA ARG A 17 10.74 -4.55 24.18
C ARG A 17 10.28 -3.12 23.90
N ASP A 18 11.12 -2.32 23.23
CA ASP A 18 10.83 -0.91 22.93
C ASP A 18 9.67 -0.75 21.94
N SER A 19 9.42 -1.78 21.13
CA SER A 19 8.31 -1.80 20.17
C SER A 19 6.98 -2.19 20.79
N LEU A 20 6.97 -2.83 21.97
CA LEU A 20 5.76 -3.46 22.51
C LEU A 20 4.62 -2.47 22.76
N ILE A 21 4.89 -1.38 23.48
CA ILE A 21 3.88 -0.35 23.78
C ILE A 21 3.39 0.35 22.50
N PRO A 22 4.27 0.88 21.63
CA PRO A 22 3.80 1.60 20.43
C PRO A 22 3.06 0.70 19.46
N ILE A 23 3.51 -0.54 19.24
CA ILE A 23 2.83 -1.50 18.35
C ILE A 23 1.47 -1.92 18.93
N HIS A 24 1.38 -2.12 20.24
CA HIS A 24 0.10 -2.43 20.86
C HIS A 24 -0.92 -1.30 20.70
N LYS A 25 -0.49 -0.04 20.90
CA LYS A 25 -1.33 1.13 20.64
C LYS A 25 -1.76 1.21 19.17
N LEU A 26 -0.83 0.97 18.24
CA LEU A 26 -1.10 0.97 16.80
C LEU A 26 -2.12 -0.11 16.41
N ILE A 27 -1.99 -1.33 16.93
CA ILE A 27 -2.95 -2.41 16.66
C ILE A 27 -4.35 -2.04 17.16
N HIS A 28 -4.48 -1.48 18.36
CA HIS A 28 -5.78 -1.01 18.85
C HIS A 28 -6.36 0.13 18.01
N GLN A 29 -5.51 1.06 17.54
CA GLN A 29 -5.94 2.11 16.64
C GLN A 29 -6.46 1.54 15.31
N LEU A 30 -5.72 0.61 14.69
CA LEU A 30 -6.11 -0.03 13.44
C LEU A 30 -7.39 -0.86 13.60
N GLU A 31 -7.56 -1.54 14.74
CA GLU A 31 -8.78 -2.28 15.08
C GLU A 31 -9.97 -1.32 15.24
N GLY A 32 -9.79 -0.22 15.99
CA GLY A 32 -10.83 0.80 16.18
C GLY A 32 -11.23 1.53 14.89
N GLN A 33 -10.31 1.66 13.94
CA GLN A 33 -10.56 2.20 12.60
C GLN A 33 -11.13 1.16 11.62
N GLY A 34 -11.27 -0.10 12.03
CA GLY A 34 -11.74 -1.19 11.17
C GLY A 34 -10.77 -1.60 10.06
N VAL A 35 -9.50 -1.16 10.12
CA VAL A 35 -8.45 -1.54 9.16
C VAL A 35 -8.04 -3.01 9.35
N ILE A 36 -8.09 -3.49 10.60
CA ILE A 36 -7.91 -4.90 10.97
C ILE A 36 -9.11 -5.38 11.80
N SER A 37 -9.33 -6.69 11.81
CA SER A 37 -10.30 -7.35 12.67
C SER A 37 -9.68 -8.58 13.34
N ARG A 38 -10.17 -8.95 14.51
CA ARG A 38 -9.87 -10.26 15.10
C ARG A 38 -10.35 -11.37 14.18
N THR A 39 -9.62 -12.48 14.15
CA THR A 39 -9.92 -13.60 13.27
C THR A 39 -9.53 -14.92 13.91
N HIS A 40 -10.01 -16.02 13.33
CA HIS A 40 -9.48 -17.37 13.53
C HIS A 40 -9.18 -17.99 12.17
N SER A 41 -7.94 -17.84 11.72
CA SER A 41 -7.44 -18.26 10.41
C SER A 41 -6.41 -19.38 10.57
N PRO A 42 -6.41 -20.38 9.67
CA PRO A 42 -5.33 -21.36 9.62
C PRO A 42 -3.99 -20.76 9.16
N PHE A 43 -4.01 -19.56 8.56
CA PHE A 43 -2.79 -18.83 8.20
C PHE A 43 -2.28 -18.02 9.38
N ASN A 44 -0.97 -17.83 9.43
CA ASN A 44 -0.34 -16.86 10.32
C ASN A 44 1.01 -16.40 9.77
N SER A 45 1.20 -15.09 9.66
CA SER A 45 2.50 -14.46 9.36
C SER A 45 2.97 -13.65 10.57
N PRO A 46 4.25 -13.77 10.97
CA PRO A 46 4.75 -13.05 12.13
C PRO A 46 4.87 -11.56 11.84
N ILE A 47 4.61 -10.74 12.85
CA ILE A 47 4.89 -9.31 12.79
C ILE A 47 6.38 -9.06 13.02
N TRP A 48 6.88 -8.00 12.39
CA TRP A 48 8.24 -7.50 12.52
C TRP A 48 8.22 -5.98 12.68
N PRO A 49 8.13 -5.45 13.92
CA PRO A 49 8.16 -4.01 14.12
C PRO A 49 9.47 -3.39 13.64
N VAL A 50 9.39 -2.37 12.79
CA VAL A 50 10.56 -1.66 12.26
C VAL A 50 10.56 -0.25 12.81
N ARG A 51 11.72 0.21 13.32
CA ARG A 51 11.90 1.59 13.74
C ARG A 51 12.24 2.46 12.53
N LYS A 52 11.48 3.53 12.33
CA LYS A 52 11.74 4.55 11.30
C LYS A 52 12.89 5.47 11.74
N SER A 53 13.48 6.19 10.78
CA SER A 53 14.50 7.22 11.03
C SER A 53 14.01 8.36 11.94
N ASN A 54 12.72 8.70 11.86
CA ASN A 54 12.08 9.68 12.74
C ASN A 54 11.82 9.16 14.17
N GLY A 55 12.20 7.91 14.48
CA GLY A 55 12.06 7.29 15.79
C GLY A 55 10.73 6.56 16.02
N GLU A 56 9.73 6.71 15.15
CA GLU A 56 8.45 6.00 15.24
C GLU A 56 8.57 4.52 14.92
N TRP A 57 7.62 3.72 15.39
CA TRP A 57 7.51 2.30 15.06
C TRP A 57 6.48 2.05 13.97
N ARG A 58 6.84 1.20 13.01
CA ARG A 58 5.96 0.70 11.96
C ARG A 58 5.64 -0.77 12.22
N LEU A 59 4.35 -1.10 12.20
CA LEU A 59 3.91 -2.50 12.13
C LEU A 59 4.19 -3.01 10.71
N THR A 60 5.14 -3.95 10.58
CA THR A 60 5.29 -4.72 9.36
C THR A 60 4.95 -6.17 9.63
N VAL A 61 4.45 -6.88 8.63
CA VAL A 61 4.12 -8.30 8.70
C VAL A 61 4.99 -9.01 7.68
N ASP A 62 5.68 -10.08 8.11
CA ASP A 62 6.57 -10.83 7.24
C ASP A 62 5.78 -11.80 6.36
N TYR A 63 5.35 -11.29 5.21
CA TYR A 63 4.64 -12.07 4.20
C TYR A 63 5.56 -12.87 3.27
N ARG A 64 6.87 -13.05 3.55
CA ARG A 64 7.76 -13.82 2.65
C ARG A 64 7.23 -15.22 2.37
N GLY A 65 6.80 -15.96 3.40
CA GLY A 65 6.21 -17.28 3.22
C GLY A 65 4.90 -17.26 2.43
N LEU A 66 4.04 -16.26 2.68
CA LEU A 66 2.80 -16.09 1.92
C LEU A 66 3.08 -15.76 0.44
N ASN A 67 4.07 -14.92 0.18
CA ASN A 67 4.48 -14.49 -1.15
C ASN A 67 5.00 -15.67 -1.99
N GLU A 68 5.70 -16.64 -1.38
CA GLU A 68 6.19 -17.86 -2.06
C GLU A 68 5.03 -18.72 -2.61
N VAL A 69 3.94 -18.86 -1.85
CA VAL A 69 2.80 -19.74 -2.21
C VAL A 69 1.65 -19.00 -2.90
N THR A 70 1.76 -17.69 -3.07
CA THR A 70 0.75 -16.90 -3.80
C THR A 70 1.01 -17.02 -5.30
N PRO A 71 0.04 -17.42 -6.13
CA PRO A 71 0.22 -17.46 -7.59
C PRO A 71 0.68 -16.11 -8.14
N PRO A 72 1.51 -16.10 -9.21
CA PRO A 72 1.87 -14.86 -9.87
C PRO A 72 0.63 -14.18 -10.46
N MET A 73 0.71 -12.86 -10.57
CA MET A 73 -0.27 -12.00 -11.19
C MET A 73 0.50 -11.12 -12.16
N SER A 74 -0.09 -10.78 -13.31
CA SER A 74 0.56 -9.87 -14.26
C SER A 74 0.93 -8.57 -13.56
N ALA A 75 2.19 -8.15 -13.69
CA ALA A 75 2.61 -6.86 -13.20
C ALA A 75 1.91 -5.78 -14.03
N ALA A 76 1.41 -4.75 -13.33
CA ALA A 76 0.89 -3.52 -13.93
C ALA A 76 1.82 -2.34 -13.63
N VAL A 77 2.75 -2.49 -12.67
CA VAL A 77 3.70 -1.44 -12.31
C VAL A 77 4.79 -1.39 -13.39
N PRO A 78 5.05 -0.21 -14.00
CA PRO A 78 6.14 -0.03 -14.96
C PRO A 78 7.52 -0.31 -14.34
N ASP A 79 8.50 -0.64 -15.17
CA ASP A 79 9.88 -0.75 -14.72
C ASP A 79 10.42 0.63 -14.27
N MET A 80 11.18 0.66 -13.18
CA MET A 80 11.66 1.91 -12.61
C MET A 80 12.61 2.66 -13.57
N LEU A 81 13.44 1.95 -14.33
CA LEU A 81 14.32 2.57 -15.31
C LEU A 81 13.51 3.16 -16.45
N GLU A 82 12.46 2.48 -16.91
CA GLU A 82 11.54 3.00 -17.94
C GLU A 82 10.85 4.29 -17.46
N VAL A 83 10.33 4.32 -16.22
CA VAL A 83 9.73 5.54 -15.64
C VAL A 83 10.76 6.67 -15.55
N GLN A 84 12.00 6.35 -15.18
CA GLN A 84 13.06 7.34 -15.11
C GLN A 84 13.38 7.92 -16.50
N TYR A 85 13.56 7.08 -17.51
CA TYR A 85 13.82 7.53 -18.88
C TYR A 85 12.67 8.37 -19.44
N GLU A 86 11.42 7.94 -19.20
CA GLU A 86 10.21 8.69 -19.53
C GLU A 86 10.25 10.09 -18.89
N LEU A 87 10.54 10.17 -17.59
CA LEU A 87 10.57 11.43 -16.85
C LEU A 87 11.66 12.39 -17.36
N GLU A 88 12.85 11.86 -17.63
CA GLU A 88 13.98 12.60 -18.21
C GLU A 88 13.66 13.12 -19.63
N SER A 89 12.90 12.34 -20.42
CA SER A 89 12.52 12.71 -21.78
C SER A 89 11.56 13.90 -21.87
N LYS A 90 10.81 14.21 -20.80
CA LYS A 90 9.81 15.30 -20.81
C LYS A 90 10.45 16.69 -20.91
N ALA A 91 11.74 16.82 -20.58
CA ALA A 91 12.52 18.07 -20.66
C ALA A 91 11.79 19.30 -20.06
N ALA A 92 11.02 19.09 -18.99
CA ALA A 92 10.18 20.12 -18.41
C ALA A 92 10.96 21.00 -17.42
N LYS A 93 10.49 22.25 -17.23
CA LYS A 93 11.11 23.18 -16.28
C LYS A 93 10.62 22.96 -14.84
N TRP A 94 9.39 22.50 -14.70
CA TRP A 94 8.71 22.31 -13.42
C TRP A 94 8.11 20.92 -13.34
N TYR A 95 8.22 20.32 -12.17
CA TYR A 95 7.64 19.04 -11.81
C TYR A 95 6.93 19.17 -10.47
N ALA A 96 5.81 18.48 -10.30
CA ALA A 96 5.17 18.30 -9.00
C ALA A 96 4.81 16.84 -8.80
N THR A 97 4.89 16.43 -7.54
CA THR A 97 4.58 15.07 -7.09
C THR A 97 3.39 15.11 -6.16
N THR A 98 2.43 14.20 -6.37
CA THR A 98 1.31 13.95 -5.46
C THR A 98 1.52 12.57 -4.84
N ASP A 99 1.58 12.53 -3.51
CA ASP A 99 1.71 11.30 -2.70
C ASP A 99 0.34 10.91 -2.14
N ILE A 100 -0.08 9.66 -2.39
CA ILE A 100 -1.37 9.15 -1.90
C ILE A 100 -1.19 8.57 -0.50
N ALA A 101 -1.73 9.26 0.50
CA ALA A 101 -1.62 8.87 1.89
C ALA A 101 -2.27 7.49 2.15
N ASN A 102 -1.46 6.53 2.60
CA ASN A 102 -1.91 5.17 2.94
C ASN A 102 -2.69 4.50 1.79
N ALA A 103 -2.24 4.65 0.54
CA ALA A 103 -2.92 4.17 -0.66
C ALA A 103 -3.43 2.72 -0.52
N PHE A 104 -2.60 1.80 -0.02
CA PHE A 104 -3.04 0.40 0.19
C PHE A 104 -4.19 0.28 1.20
N PHE A 105 -4.17 1.03 2.30
CA PHE A 105 -5.25 0.96 3.29
C PHE A 105 -6.55 1.60 2.83
N SER A 106 -6.54 2.35 1.72
CA SER A 106 -7.75 2.84 1.07
C SER A 106 -8.50 1.73 0.32
N ILE A 107 -7.83 0.62 -0.01
CA ILE A 107 -8.39 -0.46 -0.83
C ILE A 107 -9.00 -1.55 0.06
N PRO A 108 -10.33 -1.78 0.02
CA PRO A 108 -10.98 -2.83 0.79
C PRO A 108 -10.63 -4.23 0.28
N LEU A 109 -10.44 -5.16 1.23
CA LEU A 109 -10.28 -6.57 0.91
C LEU A 109 -11.63 -7.29 0.90
N ALA A 110 -11.86 -8.09 -0.16
CA ALA A 110 -12.92 -9.09 -0.20
C ALA A 110 -12.77 -10.05 0.98
N ALA A 111 -13.89 -10.46 1.59
CA ALA A 111 -13.90 -11.19 2.85
C ALA A 111 -13.17 -12.53 2.74
N GLU A 112 -13.37 -13.24 1.63
CA GLU A 112 -12.73 -14.49 1.24
C GLU A 112 -11.20 -14.41 1.13
N CYS A 113 -10.63 -13.22 0.86
CA CYS A 113 -9.18 -13.04 0.78
C CYS A 113 -8.53 -12.79 2.15
N ARG A 114 -9.29 -12.32 3.15
CA ARG A 114 -8.73 -11.86 4.43
C ARG A 114 -7.99 -12.95 5.20
N PRO A 115 -8.44 -14.22 5.28
CA PRO A 115 -7.78 -15.22 6.11
C PRO A 115 -6.28 -15.37 5.85
N GLN A 116 -5.83 -15.28 4.59
CA GLN A 116 -4.42 -15.50 4.24
C GLN A 116 -3.46 -14.43 4.80
N PHE A 117 -3.99 -13.27 5.18
CA PHE A 117 -3.21 -12.15 5.69
C PHE A 117 -3.11 -12.10 7.22
N ALA A 118 -3.56 -13.16 7.90
CA ALA A 118 -3.61 -13.19 9.36
C ALA A 118 -2.22 -13.09 10.00
N PHE A 119 -2.17 -12.44 11.16
CA PHE A 119 -0.99 -12.29 12.02
C PHE A 119 -1.39 -12.35 13.50
N THR A 120 -0.45 -12.65 14.38
CA THR A 120 -0.73 -12.79 15.82
C THR A 120 0.01 -11.73 16.63
N TRP A 121 -0.69 -11.09 17.56
CA TRP A 121 -0.12 -10.18 18.54
C TRP A 121 -0.62 -10.52 19.94
N ARG A 122 0.31 -10.79 20.87
CA ARG A 122 0.02 -11.09 22.28
C ARG A 122 -1.08 -12.15 22.49
N GLY A 123 -1.06 -13.20 21.67
CA GLY A 123 -2.00 -14.32 21.73
C GLY A 123 -3.35 -14.08 21.06
N VAL A 124 -3.57 -12.89 20.47
CA VAL A 124 -4.76 -12.59 19.68
C VAL A 124 -4.38 -12.56 18.21
N GLN A 125 -5.16 -13.26 17.37
CA GLN A 125 -4.96 -13.27 15.93
C GLN A 125 -5.85 -12.21 15.27
N TYR A 126 -5.25 -11.49 14.34
CA TYR A 126 -5.87 -10.42 13.56
C TYR A 126 -5.70 -10.71 12.07
N THR A 127 -6.56 -10.11 11.24
CA THR A 127 -6.36 -10.01 9.81
C THR A 127 -6.73 -8.62 9.30
N TRP A 128 -6.25 -8.28 8.10
CA TRP A 128 -6.52 -7.02 7.44
C TRP A 128 -7.87 -7.03 6.73
N ASN A 129 -8.61 -5.93 6.86
CA ASN A 129 -9.82 -5.61 6.08
C ASN A 129 -9.51 -4.72 4.88
N ARG A 130 -8.26 -4.26 4.77
CA ARG A 130 -7.72 -3.40 3.71
C ARG A 130 -6.44 -4.01 3.15
N LEU A 131 -6.03 -3.63 1.96
CA LEU A 131 -4.87 -4.22 1.28
C LEU A 131 -3.60 -4.03 2.16
N PRO A 132 -2.90 -5.11 2.54
CA PRO A 132 -1.80 -5.00 3.49
C PRO A 132 -0.49 -4.58 2.82
N GLN A 133 0.38 -3.94 3.60
CA GLN A 133 1.77 -3.71 3.21
C GLN A 133 2.60 -5.00 3.31
N GLY A 134 3.55 -5.19 2.40
CA GLY A 134 4.49 -6.32 2.40
C GLY A 134 4.05 -7.56 1.59
N TRP A 135 2.78 -7.61 1.17
CA TRP A 135 2.32 -8.64 0.22
C TRP A 135 2.72 -8.26 -1.21
N LYS A 136 3.25 -9.23 -1.97
CA LYS A 136 3.94 -8.97 -3.25
C LYS A 136 3.06 -8.34 -4.33
N HIS A 137 1.75 -8.53 -4.26
CA HIS A 137 0.79 -8.03 -5.26
C HIS A 137 0.08 -6.76 -4.84
N SER A 138 0.29 -6.27 -3.61
CA SER A 138 -0.32 -5.01 -3.16
C SER A 138 0.05 -3.82 -4.06
N PRO A 139 1.33 -3.65 -4.48
CA PRO A 139 1.70 -2.56 -5.39
C PRO A 139 0.95 -2.62 -6.72
N THR A 140 0.88 -3.81 -7.33
CA THR A 140 0.20 -3.99 -8.62
C THR A 140 -1.28 -3.67 -8.56
N ILE A 141 -1.98 -4.15 -7.52
CA ILE A 141 -3.41 -3.85 -7.34
C ILE A 141 -3.62 -2.36 -7.09
N CYS A 142 -2.79 -1.75 -6.26
CA CYS A 142 -2.89 -0.33 -5.97
C CYS A 142 -2.66 0.51 -7.22
N HIS A 143 -1.59 0.22 -7.95
CA HIS A 143 -1.22 0.91 -9.18
C HIS A 143 -2.36 0.86 -10.20
N GLY A 144 -2.89 -0.34 -10.49
CA GLY A 144 -3.96 -0.50 -11.48
C GLY A 144 -5.27 0.18 -11.09
N LEU A 145 -5.61 0.22 -9.79
CA LEU A 145 -6.80 0.94 -9.32
C LEU A 145 -6.65 2.46 -9.44
N ILE A 146 -5.48 3.00 -9.09
CA ILE A 146 -5.17 4.42 -9.26
C ILE A 146 -5.17 4.78 -10.75
N GLN A 147 -4.51 3.99 -11.60
CA GLN A 147 -4.49 4.19 -13.05
C GLN A 147 -5.92 4.24 -13.62
N THR A 148 -6.75 3.25 -13.25
CA THR A 148 -8.16 3.21 -13.67
C THR A 148 -8.93 4.46 -13.24
N ALA A 149 -8.64 5.00 -12.04
CA ALA A 149 -9.28 6.21 -11.55
C ALA A 149 -8.84 7.44 -12.36
N LEU A 150 -7.54 7.56 -12.65
CA LEU A 150 -6.97 8.65 -13.43
C LEU A 150 -7.48 8.64 -14.88
N GLU A 151 -7.56 7.46 -15.51
CA GLU A 151 -8.12 7.30 -16.86
C GLU A 151 -9.59 7.70 -16.92
N LYS A 152 -10.41 7.25 -15.95
CA LYS A 152 -11.84 7.61 -15.88
C LYS A 152 -12.07 9.09 -15.58
N GLY A 153 -11.16 9.72 -14.85
CA GLY A 153 -11.19 11.14 -14.52
C GLY A 153 -10.60 12.03 -15.61
N GLU A 154 -10.18 11.47 -16.75
CA GLU A 154 -9.50 12.19 -17.83
C GLU A 154 -8.32 13.02 -17.31
N ALA A 155 -7.50 12.38 -16.45
CA ALA A 155 -6.35 13.02 -15.83
C ALA A 155 -5.42 13.65 -16.88
N PRO A 156 -4.79 14.80 -16.57
CA PRO A 156 -3.76 15.37 -17.42
C PRO A 156 -2.59 14.39 -17.60
N GLU A 157 -1.74 14.64 -18.60
CA GLU A 157 -0.53 13.84 -18.81
C GLU A 157 0.29 13.75 -17.50
N HIS A 158 0.60 12.51 -17.09
CA HIS A 158 1.24 12.20 -15.82
C HIS A 158 2.07 10.92 -15.94
N LEU A 159 2.97 10.74 -14.98
CA LEU A 159 3.68 9.48 -14.74
C LEU A 159 3.27 8.97 -13.38
N GLN A 160 3.00 7.67 -13.30
CA GLN A 160 2.58 7.01 -12.07
C GLN A 160 3.58 5.92 -11.71
N TYR A 161 3.99 5.88 -10.44
CA TYR A 161 4.73 4.76 -9.86
C TYR A 161 4.08 4.36 -8.55
N ILE A 162 3.32 3.26 -8.57
CA ILE A 162 2.49 2.79 -7.45
C ILE A 162 1.54 3.90 -6.95
N ASP A 163 1.89 4.58 -5.85
CA ASP A 163 1.15 5.64 -5.15
C ASP A 163 1.71 7.05 -5.39
N ASP A 164 2.86 7.17 -6.06
CA ASP A 164 3.44 8.44 -6.50
C ASP A 164 2.92 8.84 -7.88
N ILE A 165 2.42 10.07 -8.01
CA ILE A 165 2.00 10.65 -9.30
C ILE A 165 2.81 11.90 -9.58
N ILE A 166 3.44 11.95 -10.73
CA ILE A 166 4.28 13.05 -11.18
C ILE A 166 3.60 13.74 -12.37
N VAL A 167 3.49 15.06 -12.28
CA VAL A 167 3.06 15.93 -13.37
C VAL A 167 4.14 16.96 -13.67
N TRP A 168 4.18 17.45 -14.91
CA TRP A 168 5.22 18.38 -15.37
C TRP A 168 4.66 19.49 -16.27
N GLY A 169 5.46 20.54 -16.46
CA GLY A 169 5.07 21.72 -17.23
C GLY A 169 6.18 22.76 -17.36
N ASN A 170 5.86 23.87 -18.02
CA ASN A 170 6.79 24.96 -18.31
C ASN A 170 6.66 26.14 -17.34
N SER A 171 5.60 26.18 -16.52
CA SER A 171 5.44 27.12 -15.41
C SER A 171 4.97 26.43 -14.13
N ALA A 172 5.18 27.08 -12.99
CA ALA A 172 4.73 26.56 -11.71
C ALA A 172 3.18 26.53 -11.62
N GLU A 173 2.52 27.50 -12.24
CA GLU A 173 1.06 27.60 -12.28
C GLU A 173 0.43 26.43 -13.03
N GLU A 174 0.97 26.08 -14.21
CA GLU A 174 0.50 24.94 -15.01
C GLU A 174 0.59 23.64 -14.22
N VAL A 175 1.73 23.38 -13.60
CA VAL A 175 1.99 22.17 -12.82
C VAL A 175 1.10 22.13 -11.58
N SER A 176 0.87 23.28 -10.92
CA SER A 176 -0.05 23.37 -9.79
C SER A 176 -1.49 23.03 -10.19
N GLU A 177 -1.94 23.50 -11.35
CA GLU A 177 -3.29 23.23 -11.86
C GLU A 177 -3.46 21.75 -12.23
N LYS A 178 -2.47 21.15 -12.91
CA LYS A 178 -2.43 19.69 -13.16
C LYS A 178 -2.49 18.91 -11.86
N GLY A 179 -1.69 19.29 -10.86
CA GLY A 179 -1.69 18.66 -9.55
C GLY A 179 -3.06 18.72 -8.86
N LYS A 180 -3.73 19.88 -8.88
CA LYS A 180 -5.09 20.02 -8.32
C LYS A 180 -6.10 19.11 -9.02
N ASN A 181 -6.00 18.96 -10.34
CA ASN A 181 -6.88 18.05 -11.10
C ASN A 181 -6.65 16.59 -10.69
N ILE A 182 -5.39 16.15 -10.57
CA ILE A 182 -5.03 14.81 -10.07
C ILE A 182 -5.63 14.58 -8.68
N VAL A 183 -5.41 15.52 -7.75
CA VAL A 183 -5.95 15.44 -6.39
C VAL A 183 -7.48 15.32 -6.40
N HIS A 184 -8.16 16.12 -7.22
CA HIS A 184 -9.60 16.08 -7.34
C HIS A 184 -10.10 14.70 -7.80
N ILE A 185 -9.51 14.14 -8.86
CA ILE A 185 -9.89 12.82 -9.39
C ILE A 185 -9.71 11.73 -8.34
N LEU A 186 -8.58 11.72 -7.63
CA LEU A 186 -8.27 10.70 -6.62
C LEU A 186 -9.20 10.78 -5.41
N LEU A 187 -9.54 12.00 -4.97
CA LEU A 187 -10.51 12.20 -3.89
C LEU A 187 -11.91 11.69 -4.30
N GLN A 188 -12.35 11.93 -5.54
CA GLN A 188 -13.61 11.38 -6.05
C GLN A 188 -13.60 9.85 -6.12
N ALA A 189 -12.42 9.26 -6.39
CA ALA A 189 -12.23 7.82 -6.39
C ALA A 189 -12.09 7.21 -4.97
N GLY A 190 -12.10 8.04 -3.91
CA GLY A 190 -12.05 7.59 -2.53
C GLY A 190 -10.65 7.35 -1.95
N PHE A 191 -9.60 7.83 -2.63
CA PHE A 191 -8.24 7.82 -2.10
C PHE A 191 -7.99 9.03 -1.18
N ALA A 192 -7.20 8.83 -0.13
CA ALA A 192 -6.74 9.91 0.73
C ALA A 192 -5.42 10.49 0.19
N ILE A 193 -5.28 11.82 0.20
CA ILE A 193 -4.08 12.52 -0.28
C ILE A 193 -3.37 13.19 0.90
N LYS A 194 -2.04 13.30 0.81
CA LYS A 194 -1.17 13.89 1.85
C LYS A 194 -0.90 15.37 1.63
#